data_AF-A0A6A6Z638-F1
#
_entry.id   AF-A0A6A6Z638-F1
#
_cell.length_a   1.000
_cell.length_b   1.000
_cell.length_c   1.000
_cell.angle_alpha   90.00
_cell.angle_beta   90.00
_cell.angle_gamma   90.00
#
_symmetry.space_group_name_H-M   'P 1'
#
loop_
_entity.id
_entity.type
_entity.pdbx_description
1 polymer ?
#
loop_
_entity_poly.entity_id
_entity_poly.type
_entity_poly.pdbx_seq_one_letter_code
_entity_poly.pdbx_strand_id
1 'polypeptide(L)'
;MASSTAASSAHPAWTRSYRERAALSSASPLAAYLLRLISIKQTNLCLSADVDTSAELLALAEEVGDSICVLKTHADIVTDFNERTAKSLRDIARKKHFLIFEDRKFADIGGT
;
A
#
# COMPACT_ATOMS: atom_id res chain seq x y z
N MET A 1 1.23 25.09 43.06
CA MET A 1 1.79 24.89 41.70
C MET A 1 0.98 23.80 41.03
N ALA A 2 0.03 24.16 40.17
CA ALA A 2 -0.81 23.18 39.47
C ALA A 2 -0.01 22.59 38.30
N SER A 3 0.25 21.29 38.36
CA SER A 3 0.87 20.53 37.28
C SER A 3 -0.10 20.47 36.10
N SER A 4 0.23 21.18 35.02
CA SER A 4 -0.48 21.12 33.75
C SER A 4 -0.19 19.78 33.09
N THR A 5 -1.13 18.83 33.19
CA THR A 5 -1.13 17.64 32.34
C THR A 5 -1.38 18.09 30.90
N ALA A 6 -0.32 18.10 30.08
CA ALA A 6 -0.46 18.31 28.64
C ALA A 6 -1.36 17.20 28.08
N ALA A 7 -2.56 17.59 27.64
CA ALA A 7 -3.45 16.67 26.95
C ALA A 7 -2.72 16.13 25.72
N SER A 8 -2.60 14.81 25.61
CA SER A 8 -2.07 14.13 24.43
C SER A 8 -2.78 14.66 23.19
N SER A 9 -2.06 15.39 22.34
CA SER A 9 -2.62 15.91 21.10
C SER A 9 -3.07 14.74 20.22
N ALA A 10 -4.36 14.69 19.87
CA ALA A 10 -4.89 13.64 19.02
C ALA A 10 -4.06 13.50 17.73
N HIS A 11 -3.68 12.27 17.38
CA HIS A 11 -2.86 12.02 16.20
C HIS A 11 -3.58 12.50 14.93
N PRO A 12 -2.89 13.13 13.96
CA PRO A 12 -3.53 13.66 12.74
C PRO A 12 -4.38 12.65 11.97
N ALA A 13 -4.09 11.35 12.09
CA ALA A 13 -4.90 10.29 11.48
C ALA A 13 -6.33 10.18 12.01
N TRP A 14 -6.61 10.70 13.21
CA TRP A 14 -7.93 10.61 13.85
C TRP A 14 -8.83 11.80 13.55
N THR A 15 -8.25 12.93 13.14
CA THR A 15 -8.97 14.21 13.01
C THR A 15 -8.92 14.79 11.61
N ARG A 16 -8.09 14.24 10.71
CA ARG A 16 -7.92 14.73 9.34
C ARG A 16 -8.23 13.64 8.32
N SER A 17 -8.83 14.05 7.22
CA SER A 17 -9.07 13.21 6.05
C SER A 17 -7.76 12.73 5.41
N TYR A 18 -7.83 11.69 4.57
CA TYR A 18 -6.68 11.23 3.79
C TYR A 18 -6.06 12.36 2.94
N ARG A 19 -6.88 13.22 2.33
CA ARG A 19 -6.41 14.35 1.52
C ARG A 19 -5.60 15.36 2.33
N GLU A 20 -6.09 15.76 3.49
CA GLU A 20 -5.39 16.71 4.36
C GLU A 20 -4.09 16.11 4.91
N ARG A 21 -4.10 14.82 5.25
CA ARG A 21 -2.90 14.09 5.68
C ARG A 21 -1.84 14.03 4.58
N ALA A 22 -2.24 13.93 3.31
CA ALA A 22 -1.32 13.91 2.18
C ALA A 22 -0.60 15.25 1.96
N ALA A 23 -1.15 16.36 2.46
CA ALA A 23 -0.58 17.71 2.33
C ALA A 23 0.34 18.09 3.50
N LEU A 24 0.55 17.21 4.49
CA LEU A 24 1.42 17.49 5.62
C LEU A 24 2.88 17.44 5.20
N SER A 25 3.68 18.37 5.71
CA SER A 25 5.13 18.42 5.49
C SER A 25 5.86 17.17 6.03
N SER A 26 5.27 16.47 6.99
CA SER A 26 5.80 15.21 7.55
C SER A 26 5.48 13.98 6.70
N ALA A 27 4.63 14.09 5.67
CA ALA A 27 4.30 12.96 4.82
C ALA A 27 5.42 12.68 3.81
N SER A 28 5.94 11.44 3.79
CA SER A 28 6.87 11.03 2.75
C SER A 28 6.20 11.04 1.36
N PRO A 29 6.94 11.15 0.26
CA PRO A 29 6.35 11.16 -1.09
C PRO A 29 5.45 9.95 -1.36
N LEU A 30 5.86 8.75 -0.91
CA LEU A 30 5.07 7.52 -1.05
C LEU A 30 3.77 7.57 -0.23
N ALA A 31 3.85 8.02 1.02
CA ALA A 31 2.68 8.15 1.88
C ALA A 31 1.71 9.20 1.31
N ALA A 32 2.21 10.36 0.89
CA ALA A 32 1.40 11.40 0.26
C ALA A 32 0.74 10.91 -1.04
N TYR A 33 1.43 10.08 -1.84
CA TYR A 33 0.84 9.45 -3.02
C TYR A 33 -0.29 8.48 -2.65
N LEU A 34 -0.05 7.55 -1.71
CA LEU A 34 -1.06 6.60 -1.23
C LEU A 34 -2.30 7.32 -0.67
N LEU A 35 -2.11 8.33 0.17
CA LEU A 35 -3.20 9.07 0.79
C LEU A 35 -4.03 9.85 -0.25
N ARG A 36 -3.38 10.43 -1.26
CA ARG A 36 -4.07 11.04 -2.40
C ARG A 36 -4.85 10.00 -3.20
N LEU A 37 -4.25 8.84 -3.45
CA LEU A 37 -4.88 7.75 -4.17
C LEU A 37 -6.14 7.26 -3.46
N ILE A 38 -6.06 7.00 -2.14
CA ILE A 38 -7.19 6.61 -1.29
C ILE A 38 -8.31 7.65 -1.40
N SER A 39 -7.97 8.94 -1.32
CA SER A 39 -8.94 10.03 -1.45
C SER A 39 -9.55 10.15 -2.85
N ILE A 40 -8.82 9.82 -3.92
CA ILE A 40 -9.33 9.92 -5.30
C ILE A 40 -10.21 8.72 -5.63
N LYS A 41 -9.75 7.51 -5.32
CA LYS A 41 -10.44 6.26 -5.64
C LYS A 41 -11.51 5.87 -4.63
N GLN A 42 -11.64 6.60 -3.51
CA GLN A 42 -12.57 6.30 -2.43
C GLN A 42 -12.42 4.86 -1.89
N THR A 43 -11.17 4.38 -1.81
CA THR A 43 -10.85 3.05 -1.26
C THR A 43 -9.63 3.14 -0.36
N ASN A 44 -9.74 2.59 0.83
CA ASN A 44 -8.64 2.34 1.76
C ASN A 44 -8.34 0.84 1.89
N LEU A 45 -8.83 0.02 0.96
CA LEU A 45 -8.64 -1.42 0.95
C LEU A 45 -7.27 -1.80 0.42
N CYS A 46 -6.55 -2.58 1.23
CA CYS A 46 -5.37 -3.34 0.82
C CYS A 46 -5.81 -4.80 0.63
N LEU A 47 -5.65 -5.35 -0.57
CA LEU A 47 -5.95 -6.76 -0.85
C LEU A 47 -4.71 -7.62 -0.65
N SER A 48 -4.84 -8.70 0.12
CA SER A 48 -3.85 -9.79 0.19
C SER A 48 -4.07 -10.74 -0.97
N ALA A 49 -3.18 -10.72 -1.96
CA ALA A 49 -3.29 -11.55 -3.16
C ALA A 49 -2.51 -12.86 -2.97
N ASP A 50 -3.00 -13.72 -2.07
CA ASP A 50 -2.36 -14.98 -1.72
C ASP A 50 -2.82 -16.09 -2.67
N VAL A 51 -2.18 -16.14 -3.85
CA VAL A 51 -2.43 -17.10 -4.94
C VAL A 51 -1.13 -17.76 -5.37
N ASP A 52 -1.21 -18.93 -6.02
CA ASP A 52 -0.05 -19.79 -6.25
C ASP A 52 0.65 -19.53 -7.59
N THR A 53 -0.01 -18.86 -8.53
CA THR A 53 0.50 -18.66 -9.90
C THR A 53 0.51 -17.20 -10.34
N SER A 54 1.45 -16.88 -11.24
CA SER A 54 1.55 -15.57 -11.87
C SER A 54 0.28 -15.23 -12.67
N ALA A 55 -0.35 -16.22 -13.30
CA ALA A 55 -1.58 -16.03 -14.06
C ALA A 55 -2.74 -15.57 -13.17
N GLU A 56 -2.96 -16.23 -12.03
CA GLU A 56 -3.99 -15.85 -11.06
C GLU A 56 -3.69 -14.50 -10.44
N LEU A 57 -2.43 -14.22 -10.09
CA LEU A 57 -2.02 -12.94 -9.51
C LEU A 57 -2.33 -11.78 -10.45
N LEU A 58 -1.98 -11.91 -11.73
CA LEU A 58 -2.23 -10.88 -12.74
C LEU A 58 -3.72 -10.73 -13.05
N ALA A 59 -4.47 -11.83 -13.13
CA ALA A 59 -5.91 -11.80 -13.35
C ALA A 59 -6.63 -11.10 -12.19
N LEU A 60 -6.31 -11.47 -10.95
CA LEU A 60 -6.87 -10.85 -9.75
C LEU A 60 -6.54 -9.35 -9.68
N ALA A 61 -5.29 -8.98 -9.95
CA ALA A 61 -4.86 -7.58 -9.96
C ALA A 61 -5.59 -6.74 -11.02
N GLU A 62 -5.89 -7.32 -12.18
CA GLU A 62 -6.65 -6.65 -13.24
C GLU A 62 -8.13 -6.47 -12.86
N GLU A 63 -8.74 -7.49 -12.25
CA GLU A 63 -10.14 -7.48 -11.83
C GLU A 63 -10.40 -6.49 -10.69
N VAL A 64 -9.60 -6.57 -9.62
CA VAL A 64 -9.84 -5.79 -8.40
C VAL A 64 -9.18 -4.42 -8.41
N GLY A 65 -8.31 -4.16 -9.40
CA GLY A 65 -7.39 -3.02 -9.41
C GLY A 65 -8.07 -1.67 -9.17
N ASP A 66 -9.28 -1.45 -9.70
CA ASP A 66 -10.02 -0.19 -9.53
C ASP A 66 -10.61 -0.02 -8.11
N SER A 67 -10.78 -1.11 -7.37
CA SER A 67 -11.41 -1.14 -6.03
C SER A 67 -10.42 -1.09 -4.87
N ILE A 68 -9.11 -1.17 -5.13
CA ILE A 68 -8.05 -1.21 -4.09
C ILE A 68 -7.09 -0.03 -4.18
N CYS A 69 -6.47 0.33 -3.06
CA CYS A 69 -5.34 1.28 -3.03
C CYS A 69 -3.98 0.58 -2.97
N VAL A 70 -3.94 -0.65 -2.45
CA VAL A 70 -2.73 -1.47 -2.33
C VAL A 70 -3.05 -2.92 -2.69
N LEU A 71 -2.19 -3.53 -3.48
CA LEU A 71 -2.13 -4.99 -3.67
C LEU A 71 -0.91 -5.50 -2.91
N LYS A 72 -1.14 -6.32 -1.89
CA LYS A 72 -0.09 -6.98 -1.13
C LYS A 72 0.24 -8.32 -1.76
N THR A 73 1.52 -8.60 -1.96
CA THR A 73 2.01 -9.85 -2.55
C THR A 73 2.81 -10.66 -1.54
N HIS A 74 2.87 -11.97 -1.80
CA HIS A 74 3.91 -12.88 -1.31
C HIS A 74 4.57 -13.49 -2.55
N ALA A 75 5.65 -12.87 -3.04
CA ALA A 75 6.28 -13.36 -4.27
C ALA A 75 6.90 -14.76 -4.10
N ASP A 76 7.21 -15.14 -2.86
CA ASP A 76 7.80 -16.41 -2.47
C ASP A 76 6.84 -17.61 -2.54
N ILE A 77 5.52 -17.39 -2.49
CA ILE A 77 4.52 -18.46 -2.66
C ILE A 77 4.06 -18.63 -4.12
N VAL A 78 4.35 -17.65 -4.98
CA VAL A 78 4.00 -17.71 -6.40
C VAL A 78 5.03 -18.58 -7.12
N THR A 79 4.61 -19.79 -7.48
CA THR A 79 5.48 -20.89 -7.96
C THR A 79 6.29 -20.57 -9.21
N ASP A 80 5.80 -19.71 -10.08
CA ASP A 80 6.41 -19.33 -11.37
C ASP A 80 6.83 -17.85 -11.41
N PHE A 81 6.97 -17.19 -10.25
CA PHE A 81 7.29 -15.77 -10.18
C PHE A 81 8.63 -15.45 -10.85
N ASN A 82 8.62 -14.47 -11.75
CA ASN A 82 9.81 -14.02 -12.48
C ASN A 82 9.70 -12.53 -12.88
N GLU A 83 10.71 -12.01 -13.56
CA GLU A 83 10.76 -10.61 -13.99
C GLU A 83 9.59 -10.18 -14.89
N ARG A 84 9.03 -11.11 -15.70
CA ARG A 84 7.87 -10.84 -16.54
C ARG A 84 6.61 -10.67 -15.68
N THR A 85 6.45 -11.46 -14.63
CA THR A 85 5.38 -11.30 -13.63
C THR A 85 5.50 -9.92 -12.97
N ALA A 86 6.69 -9.59 -12.44
CA ALA A 86 6.93 -8.30 -11.80
C ALA A 86 6.72 -7.10 -12.75
N LYS A 87 7.11 -7.22 -14.02
CA LYS A 87 6.84 -6.19 -15.03
C LYS A 87 5.34 -6.05 -15.28
N SER A 88 4.63 -7.15 -15.54
CA SER A 88 3.20 -7.13 -15.86
C SER A 88 2.39 -6.58 -14.69
N LEU A 89 2.74 -6.96 -13.46
CA LEU A 89 2.09 -6.45 -12.26
C LEU A 89 2.30 -4.92 -12.09
N ARG A 90 3.50 -4.41 -12.38
CA ARG A 90 3.76 -2.96 -12.40
C ARG A 90 2.96 -2.24 -13.47
N ASP A 91 2.79 -2.85 -14.65
CA ASP A 91 2.00 -2.27 -15.74
C ASP A 91 0.52 -2.17 -15.34
N ILE A 92 -0.03 -3.21 -14.70
CA ILE A 92 -1.40 -3.20 -14.15
C ILE A 92 -1.52 -2.14 -13.03
N ALA A 93 -0.59 -2.10 -12.09
CA ALA A 93 -0.59 -1.14 -10.98
C ALA A 93 -0.58 0.32 -11.46
N ARG A 94 0.17 0.61 -12.55
CA ARG A 94 0.16 1.93 -13.20
C ARG A 94 -1.17 2.23 -13.88
N LYS A 95 -1.74 1.25 -14.58
CA LYS A 95 -3.01 1.38 -15.32
C LYS A 95 -4.22 1.57 -14.40
N LYS A 96 -4.27 0.80 -13.30
CA LYS A 96 -5.39 0.74 -12.35
C LYS A 96 -5.17 1.61 -11.11
N HIS A 97 -4.01 2.25 -11.01
CA HIS A 97 -3.61 3.11 -9.91
C HIS A 97 -3.73 2.42 -8.53
N PHE A 98 -2.80 1.52 -8.22
CA PHE A 98 -2.59 0.99 -6.86
C PHE A 98 -1.10 0.85 -6.58
N LEU A 99 -0.73 0.73 -5.29
CA LEU A 99 0.64 0.40 -4.89
C LEU A 99 0.81 -1.11 -4.74
N ILE A 100 2.00 -1.60 -5.06
CA ILE A 100 2.40 -2.99 -4.78
C ILE A 100 3.15 -2.99 -3.46
N PHE A 101 2.79 -3.88 -2.54
CA PHE A 101 3.46 -4.06 -1.26
C PHE A 101 3.87 -5.52 -1.09
N GLU A 102 5.16 -5.81 -1.21
CA GLU A 102 5.68 -7.15 -0.95
C GLU A 102 5.76 -7.40 0.57
N ASP A 103 5.03 -8.40 1.04
CA ASP A 103 4.92 -8.76 2.45
C ASP A 103 5.97 -9.79 2.86
N ARG A 104 7.21 -9.55 2.44
CA ARG A 104 8.34 -10.47 2.67
C ARG A 104 8.68 -10.63 4.16
N LYS A 105 8.25 -9.69 5.01
CA LYS A 105 8.56 -9.63 6.45
C LYS A 105 10.07 -9.79 6.70
N PHE A 106 10.87 -8.89 6.13
CA PHE A 106 12.30 -8.86 6.41
C PHE A 106 12.56 -8.84 7.92
N ALA A 107 13.32 -9.82 8.39
CA ALA A 107 13.57 -10.06 9.81
C ALA A 107 15.00 -10.57 10.04
N ASP A 108 15.93 -10.08 9.22
CA ASP A 108 17.36 -10.37 9.32
C ASP A 108 18.14 -9.09 9.67
N ILE A 109 19.45 -9.21 9.87
CA ILE A 109 20.36 -8.09 10.06
C ILE A 109 20.49 -7.25 8.79
N GLY A 110 20.77 -5.95 8.92
CA GLY A 110 20.86 -5.05 7.76
C GLY A 110 22.02 -5.29 6.79
N GLY A 111 22.93 -6.24 7.08
CA GLY A 111 23.99 -6.65 6.17
C GLY A 111 23.60 -7.77 5.20
N THR A 112 22.41 -8.35 5.37
CA THR A 112 21.80 -9.33 4.47
C THR A 112 20.83 -8.63 3.54
#